data_AF-A0ABD2NQS2-F1
#
_entry.id   AF-A0ABD2NQS2-F1
#
_cell.length_a   1.000
_cell.length_b   1.000
_cell.length_c   1.000
_cell.angle_alpha   90.00
_cell.angle_beta   90.00
_cell.angle_gamma   90.00
#
_symmetry.space_group_name_H-M   'P 1'
#
loop_
_entity.id
_entity.type
_entity.pdbx_description
1 polymer ?
#
loop_
_entity_poly.entity_id
_entity_poly.type
_entity_poly.pdbx_seq_one_letter_code
_entity_poly.pdbx_strand_id
1 'polypeptide(L)'
;MNVKQFKKLFQLCEDYQKITCTTPTEYLNEQNHSLDEDVIFHFLNFYRHDKVFQEISDHFIEYNSIVINMNGTRIKLLFYLLIFIFNPPNTTRIEQIFLTVSKISYMTKILLYYSDKSNQIRTAKSACKYFENEYVINNFVYPILNNEEYYRNVFDFLTEHHFRRHHKKLTIPIEMNVSKKAVKAPPVPVNTPAEIEPFRGGKFQEPHTRKIYVYRRN
;
A
#
# COMPACT_ATOMS: atom_id res chain seq x y z
N MET A 1 -20.33 -8.02 -9.20
CA MET A 1 -19.52 -6.89 -9.69
C MET A 1 -18.35 -7.25 -10.64
N ASN A 2 -18.39 -6.87 -11.93
CA ASN A 2 -17.29 -7.03 -12.89
C ASN A 2 -16.23 -5.90 -12.78
N VAL A 3 -15.12 -5.99 -13.53
CA VAL A 3 -14.02 -4.99 -13.47
C VAL A 3 -14.48 -3.58 -13.85
N LYS A 4 -15.39 -3.44 -14.82
CA LYS A 4 -15.92 -2.14 -15.26
C LYS A 4 -16.77 -1.49 -14.17
N GLN A 5 -17.65 -2.27 -13.54
CA GLN A 5 -18.45 -1.86 -12.39
C GLN A 5 -17.54 -1.48 -11.20
N PHE A 6 -16.47 -2.25 -10.94
CA PHE A 6 -15.50 -1.91 -9.91
C PHE A 6 -14.85 -0.55 -10.18
N LYS A 7 -14.33 -0.31 -11.39
CA LYS A 7 -13.69 0.97 -11.74
C LYS A 7 -14.63 2.14 -11.51
N LYS A 8 -15.92 1.98 -11.85
CA LYS A 8 -16.95 2.99 -11.58
C LYS A 8 -17.16 3.19 -10.07
N LEU A 9 -17.33 2.12 -9.30
CA LEU A 9 -17.45 2.20 -7.84
C LEU A 9 -16.26 2.93 -7.21
N PHE A 10 -15.06 2.57 -7.65
CA PHE A 10 -13.82 3.16 -7.17
C PHE A 10 -13.76 4.67 -7.45
N GLN A 11 -14.09 5.06 -8.68
CA GLN A 11 -14.15 6.46 -9.09
C GLN A 11 -15.17 7.24 -8.26
N LEU A 12 -16.38 6.69 -8.07
CA LEU A 12 -17.42 7.31 -7.24
C LEU A 12 -16.93 7.55 -5.81
N CYS A 13 -16.24 6.58 -5.21
CA CYS A 13 -15.68 6.73 -3.86
C CYS A 13 -14.57 7.79 -3.82
N GLU A 14 -13.67 7.84 -4.80
CA GLU A 14 -12.63 8.89 -4.86
C GLU A 14 -13.23 10.29 -5.09
N ASP A 15 -14.32 10.40 -5.85
CA ASP A 15 -14.97 11.69 -6.12
C ASP A 15 -15.80 12.16 -4.93
N TYR A 16 -16.58 11.28 -4.31
CA TYR A 16 -17.36 11.61 -3.11
C TYR A 16 -16.48 12.13 -1.97
N GLN A 17 -15.24 11.63 -1.83
CA GLN A 17 -14.32 12.12 -0.81
C GLN A 17 -13.86 13.56 -0.96
N LYS A 18 -13.95 14.12 -2.17
CA LYS A 18 -13.60 15.52 -2.42
C LYS A 18 -14.73 16.46 -1.98
N ILE A 19 -15.91 15.90 -1.76
CA ILE A 19 -17.11 16.64 -1.42
C ILE A 19 -17.23 16.69 0.10
N THR A 20 -17.51 17.87 0.62
CA THR A 20 -17.81 18.09 2.04
C THR A 20 -19.28 18.42 2.19
N CYS A 21 -19.92 17.87 3.23
CA CYS A 21 -21.30 18.20 3.63
C CYS A 21 -22.43 17.65 2.75
N THR A 22 -22.29 16.45 2.17
CA THR A 22 -23.36 15.77 1.42
C THR A 22 -23.46 14.32 1.86
N THR A 23 -24.67 13.78 2.02
CA THR A 23 -24.85 12.35 2.31
C THR A 23 -24.56 11.50 1.06
N PRO A 24 -24.21 10.21 1.20
CA PRO A 24 -23.98 9.33 0.04
C PRO A 24 -25.21 9.25 -0.90
N THR A 25 -26.41 9.31 -0.34
CA THR A 25 -27.67 9.30 -1.10
C THR A 25 -27.91 10.59 -1.86
N GLU A 26 -27.67 11.74 -1.24
CA GLU A 26 -27.79 13.04 -1.91
C GLU A 26 -26.77 13.19 -3.02
N TYR A 27 -25.52 12.77 -2.78
CA TYR A 27 -24.48 12.76 -3.81
C TYR A 27 -24.89 11.94 -5.03
N LEU A 28 -25.45 10.74 -4.84
CA LEU A 28 -25.91 9.90 -5.95
C LEU A 28 -27.08 10.54 -6.72
N ASN A 29 -27.95 11.28 -6.04
CA ASN A 29 -29.06 12.00 -6.69
C ASN A 29 -28.54 13.16 -7.56
N GLU A 30 -27.45 13.82 -7.16
CA GLU A 30 -26.80 14.89 -7.93
C GLU A 30 -26.04 14.35 -9.17
N GLN A 31 -25.65 13.08 -9.18
CA GLN A 31 -24.87 12.44 -10.25
C GLN A 31 -25.68 12.11 -11.54
N ASN A 32 -26.82 12.77 -11.80
CA ASN A 32 -27.65 12.71 -13.03
C ASN A 32 -27.52 11.41 -13.86
N HIS A 33 -28.46 10.48 -13.60
CA HIS A 33 -28.42 9.03 -13.83
C HIS A 33 -27.92 8.48 -15.19
N SER A 34 -26.81 7.72 -15.12
CA SER A 34 -26.61 6.45 -15.87
C SER A 34 -25.73 5.45 -15.09
N LEU A 35 -25.82 5.49 -13.75
CA LEU A 35 -25.10 4.56 -12.89
C LEU A 35 -25.84 3.22 -12.82
N ASP A 36 -25.06 2.16 -12.86
CA ASP A 36 -25.53 0.78 -12.75
C ASP A 36 -26.06 0.54 -11.32
N GLU A 37 -27.24 -0.09 -11.19
CA GLU A 37 -27.88 -0.37 -9.90
C GLU A 37 -26.97 -1.14 -8.95
N ASP A 38 -26.17 -2.09 -9.45
CA ASP A 38 -25.19 -2.82 -8.65
C ASP A 38 -24.14 -1.89 -8.05
N VAL A 39 -23.68 -0.91 -8.84
CA VAL A 39 -22.65 0.05 -8.42
C VAL A 39 -23.21 0.99 -7.36
N ILE A 40 -24.46 1.45 -7.53
CA ILE A 40 -25.17 2.27 -6.55
C ILE A 40 -25.32 1.50 -5.23
N PHE A 41 -25.81 0.27 -5.29
CA PHE A 41 -25.97 -0.58 -4.13
C PHE A 41 -24.65 -0.76 -3.37
N HIS A 42 -23.57 -1.10 -4.09
CA HIS A 42 -22.27 -1.31 -3.47
C HIS A 42 -21.65 -0.03 -2.93
N PHE A 43 -21.91 1.14 -3.53
CA PHE A 43 -21.48 2.44 -3.03
C PHE A 43 -22.15 2.76 -1.70
N LEU A 44 -23.49 2.66 -1.65
CA LEU A 44 -24.24 2.91 -0.42
C LEU A 44 -23.85 1.94 0.69
N ASN A 45 -23.70 0.65 0.33
CA ASN A 45 -23.29 -0.37 1.27
C ASN A 45 -21.85 -0.16 1.78
N PHE A 46 -20.94 0.32 0.94
CA PHE A 46 -19.59 0.69 1.37
C PHE A 46 -19.62 1.80 2.43
N TYR A 47 -20.35 2.89 2.17
CA TYR A 47 -20.42 4.02 3.10
C TYR A 47 -21.21 3.72 4.38
N ARG A 48 -22.19 2.82 4.33
CA ARG A 48 -22.84 2.27 5.54
C ARG A 48 -21.82 1.66 6.52
N HIS A 49 -20.75 1.08 6.00
CA HIS A 49 -19.72 0.39 6.78
C HIS A 49 -18.41 1.20 6.90
N ASP A 50 -18.38 2.47 6.48
CA ASP A 50 -17.14 3.25 6.36
C ASP A 50 -16.36 3.34 7.68
N LYS A 51 -17.07 3.52 8.81
CA LYS A 51 -16.45 3.55 10.14
C LYS A 51 -15.76 2.24 10.51
N VAL A 52 -16.36 1.10 10.17
CA VAL A 52 -15.73 -0.22 10.38
C VAL A 52 -14.49 -0.34 9.52
N PHE A 53 -14.57 0.01 8.24
CA PHE A 53 -13.42 -0.06 7.34
C PHE A 53 -12.31 0.91 7.70
N GLN A 54 -12.65 2.06 8.27
CA GLN A 54 -11.67 2.99 8.82
C GLN A 54 -10.88 2.32 9.95
N GLU A 55 -11.55 1.76 10.96
CA GLU A 55 -10.85 1.07 12.06
C GLU A 55 -10.00 -0.12 11.58
N ILE A 56 -10.54 -0.94 10.67
CA ILE A 56 -9.79 -2.07 10.10
C ILE A 56 -8.55 -1.56 9.35
N SER A 57 -8.68 -0.47 8.60
CA SER A 57 -7.56 0.12 7.87
C SER A 57 -6.50 0.67 8.80
N ASP A 58 -6.89 1.29 9.92
CA ASP A 58 -5.97 1.81 10.92
C ASP A 58 -5.20 0.66 11.59
N HIS A 59 -5.89 -0.43 11.98
CA HIS A 59 -5.24 -1.64 12.49
C HIS A 59 -4.29 -2.29 11.47
N PHE A 60 -4.67 -2.30 10.19
CA PHE A 60 -3.85 -2.83 9.11
C PHE A 60 -2.54 -2.04 8.92
N ILE A 61 -2.63 -0.70 9.00
CA ILE A 61 -1.48 0.20 8.90
C ILE A 61 -0.53 -0.03 10.07
N GLU A 62 -1.08 -0.13 11.29
CA GLU A 62 -0.32 -0.45 12.51
C GLU A 62 0.40 -1.80 12.37
N TYR A 63 -0.34 -2.86 12.03
CA TYR A 63 0.19 -4.23 11.91
C TYR A 63 1.36 -4.32 10.92
N ASN A 64 1.25 -3.67 9.77
CA ASN A 64 2.28 -3.74 8.74
C ASN A 64 3.39 -2.69 8.91
N SER A 65 3.33 -1.86 9.96
CA SER A 65 4.23 -0.71 10.17
C SER A 65 4.40 0.12 8.87
N ILE A 66 3.31 0.30 8.12
CA ILE A 66 3.37 0.90 6.79
C ILE A 66 3.55 2.41 6.95
N VAL A 67 4.78 2.89 6.74
CA VAL A 67 5.07 4.30 6.51
C VAL A 67 4.82 4.61 5.02
N ILE A 68 3.57 4.65 4.56
CA ILE A 68 3.28 4.94 3.14
C ILE A 68 2.04 5.83 2.99
N ASN A 69 2.20 6.87 2.16
CA ASN A 69 1.17 7.66 1.46
C ASN A 69 0.22 6.74 0.66
N MET A 70 -0.59 5.94 1.36
CA MET A 70 -1.66 5.19 0.74
C MET A 70 -2.94 6.00 0.81
N ASN A 71 -3.68 6.00 -0.29
CA ASN A 71 -5.04 6.51 -0.28
C ASN A 71 -5.87 5.57 0.63
N GLY A 72 -6.28 6.04 1.81
CA GLY A 72 -7.01 5.24 2.80
C GLY A 72 -8.28 4.62 2.24
N THR A 73 -8.92 5.28 1.27
CA THR A 73 -10.11 4.82 0.53
C THR A 73 -9.84 3.57 -0.26
N ARG A 74 -8.65 3.48 -0.87
CA ARG A 74 -8.22 2.27 -1.58
C ARG A 74 -8.15 1.12 -0.60
N ILE A 75 -7.51 1.30 0.56
CA ILE A 75 -7.40 0.26 1.58
C ILE A 75 -8.80 -0.19 2.04
N LYS A 76 -9.66 0.77 2.40
CA LYS A 76 -11.05 0.50 2.79
C LYS A 76 -11.83 -0.28 1.73
N LEU A 77 -11.73 0.11 0.46
CA LEU A 77 -12.39 -0.58 -0.64
C LEU A 77 -11.87 -2.01 -0.86
N LEU A 78 -10.56 -2.25 -0.68
CA LEU A 78 -10.00 -3.59 -0.78
C LEU A 78 -10.52 -4.50 0.33
N PHE A 79 -10.65 -3.99 1.57
CA PHE A 79 -11.31 -4.71 2.65
C PHE A 79 -12.78 -5.00 2.36
N TYR A 80 -13.52 -4.00 1.89
CA TYR A 80 -14.92 -4.16 1.48
C TYR A 80 -15.09 -5.25 0.44
N LEU A 81 -14.24 -5.26 -0.60
CA LEU A 81 -14.28 -6.27 -1.64
C LEU A 81 -14.09 -7.69 -1.09
N LEU A 82 -13.08 -7.88 -0.22
CA LEU A 82 -12.74 -9.18 0.32
C LEU A 82 -13.86 -9.76 1.19
N ILE A 83 -14.54 -8.91 1.96
CA ILE A 83 -15.59 -9.34 2.90
C ILE A 83 -16.94 -9.50 2.19
N PHE A 84 -17.34 -8.53 1.36
CA PHE A 84 -18.71 -8.44 0.85
C PHE A 84 -18.89 -8.84 -0.62
N ILE A 85 -17.85 -8.78 -1.44
CA ILE A 85 -17.99 -8.99 -2.91
C ILE A 85 -17.40 -10.32 -3.35
N PHE A 86 -16.32 -10.76 -2.71
CA PHE A 86 -15.67 -12.03 -3.01
C PHE A 86 -16.15 -13.17 -2.11
N ASN A 87 -17.40 -13.12 -1.68
CA ASN A 87 -18.05 -14.21 -0.97
C ASN A 87 -19.28 -14.68 -1.77
N PRO A 88 -19.26 -15.88 -2.40
CA PRO A 88 -18.19 -16.87 -2.36
C PRO A 88 -16.98 -16.47 -3.23
N PRO A 89 -15.80 -17.02 -2.92
CA PRO A 89 -14.56 -16.57 -3.50
C PRO A 89 -14.33 -17.08 -4.94
N ASN A 90 -13.86 -16.19 -5.82
CA ASN A 90 -13.51 -16.50 -7.21
C ASN A 90 -12.12 -15.91 -7.56
N THR A 91 -11.11 -16.78 -7.68
CA THR A 91 -9.69 -16.42 -7.85
C THR A 91 -9.46 -15.54 -9.06
N THR A 92 -10.04 -15.89 -10.20
CA THR A 92 -9.87 -15.16 -11.47
C THR A 92 -10.45 -13.75 -11.41
N ARG A 93 -11.63 -13.59 -10.78
CA ARG A 93 -12.29 -12.28 -10.65
C ARG A 93 -11.54 -11.36 -9.69
N ILE A 94 -11.03 -11.92 -8.60
CA ILE A 94 -10.15 -11.23 -7.66
C ILE A 94 -8.94 -10.71 -8.42
N GLU A 95 -8.18 -11.58 -9.08
CA GLU A 95 -6.96 -11.20 -9.78
C GLU A 95 -7.19 -10.02 -10.73
N GLN A 96 -8.23 -10.11 -11.58
CA GLN A 96 -8.55 -9.06 -12.55
C GLN A 96 -8.88 -7.71 -11.89
N ILE A 97 -9.67 -7.71 -10.82
CA ILE A 97 -10.03 -6.48 -10.09
C ILE A 97 -8.82 -5.91 -9.36
N PHE A 98 -8.02 -6.75 -8.70
CA PHE A 98 -6.88 -6.30 -7.90
C PHE A 98 -5.70 -5.82 -8.74
N LEU A 99 -5.38 -6.50 -9.86
CA LEU A 99 -4.36 -6.07 -10.83
C LEU A 99 -4.70 -4.70 -11.44
N THR A 100 -6.00 -4.38 -11.54
CA THR A 100 -6.47 -3.14 -12.14
C THR A 100 -6.31 -1.93 -11.21
N VAL A 101 -6.29 -2.14 -9.89
CA VAL A 101 -6.62 -1.09 -8.90
C VAL A 101 -5.51 -0.89 -7.88
N SER A 102 -4.77 -1.95 -7.58
CA SER A 102 -3.77 -1.96 -6.52
C SER A 102 -2.43 -2.48 -7.03
N LYS A 103 -1.33 -2.00 -6.46
CA LYS A 103 -0.06 -2.71 -6.58
C LYS A 103 -0.24 -4.06 -5.89
N ILE A 104 0.14 -5.16 -6.54
CA ILE A 104 -0.02 -6.51 -5.99
C ILE A 104 0.56 -6.63 -4.57
N SER A 105 1.62 -5.88 -4.26
CA SER A 105 2.20 -5.81 -2.91
C SER A 105 1.19 -5.50 -1.80
N TYR A 106 0.16 -4.70 -2.06
CA TYR A 106 -0.85 -4.34 -1.05
C TYR A 106 -1.85 -5.47 -0.84
N MET A 107 -2.22 -6.14 -1.92
CA MET A 107 -3.10 -7.30 -1.85
C MET A 107 -2.45 -8.42 -1.04
N THR A 108 -1.18 -8.74 -1.31
CA THR A 108 -0.41 -9.73 -0.55
C THR A 108 -0.39 -9.39 0.95
N LYS A 109 -0.23 -8.12 1.31
CA LYS A 109 -0.26 -7.68 2.71
C LYS A 109 -1.64 -7.78 3.35
N ILE A 110 -2.71 -7.45 2.64
CA ILE A 110 -4.08 -7.56 3.16
C ILE A 110 -4.46 -9.04 3.36
N LEU A 111 -4.07 -9.91 2.43
CA LEU A 111 -4.28 -11.35 2.58
C LEU A 111 -3.48 -11.88 3.76
N LEU A 112 -2.20 -11.50 3.90
CA LEU A 112 -1.37 -11.86 5.06
C LEU A 112 -1.96 -11.36 6.38
N TYR A 113 -2.53 -10.15 6.38
CA TYR A 113 -3.21 -9.59 7.54
C TYR A 113 -4.35 -10.51 7.98
N TYR A 114 -5.17 -11.02 7.07
CA TYR A 114 -6.25 -11.95 7.40
C TYR A 114 -5.82 -13.41 7.62
N SER A 115 -4.62 -13.81 7.21
CA SER A 115 -4.07 -15.11 7.61
C SER A 115 -3.78 -15.20 9.11
N ASP A 116 -3.65 -14.07 9.81
CA ASP A 116 -3.51 -14.03 11.26
C ASP A 116 -4.90 -13.98 11.95
N LYS A 117 -5.20 -15.01 12.74
CA LYS A 117 -6.46 -15.11 13.51
C LYS A 117 -6.67 -13.92 14.46
N SER A 118 -5.62 -13.33 15.01
CA SER A 118 -5.73 -12.18 15.90
C SER A 118 -6.34 -10.97 15.18
N ASN A 119 -5.99 -10.77 13.91
CA ASN A 119 -6.51 -9.71 13.06
C ASN A 119 -7.96 -9.97 12.63
N GLN A 120 -8.32 -11.23 12.38
CA GLN A 120 -9.72 -11.61 12.12
C GLN A 120 -10.62 -11.25 13.33
N ILE A 121 -10.17 -11.57 14.54
CA ILE A 121 -10.86 -11.23 15.80
C ILE A 121 -10.96 -9.71 15.95
N ARG A 122 -9.89 -8.96 15.66
CA ARG A 122 -9.91 -7.48 15.70
C ARG A 122 -10.94 -6.92 14.73
N THR A 123 -11.00 -7.43 13.50
CA THR A 123 -12.02 -7.03 12.52
C THR A 123 -13.44 -7.28 13.02
N ALA A 124 -13.71 -8.46 13.60
CA ALA A 124 -15.01 -8.76 14.18
C ALA A 124 -15.37 -7.81 15.33
N LYS A 125 -14.41 -7.53 16.23
CA LYS A 125 -14.58 -6.57 17.33
C LYS A 125 -14.88 -5.16 16.83
N SER A 126 -14.18 -4.70 15.79
CA SER A 126 -14.47 -3.41 15.14
C SER A 126 -15.89 -3.37 14.59
N ALA A 127 -16.36 -4.44 13.94
CA ALA A 127 -17.72 -4.51 13.44
C ALA A 127 -18.78 -4.50 14.58
N CYS A 128 -18.54 -5.22 15.68
CA CYS A 128 -19.42 -5.22 16.86
C CYS A 128 -19.60 -3.84 17.52
N LYS A 129 -18.71 -2.88 17.30
CA LYS A 129 -18.89 -1.51 17.80
C LYS A 129 -20.02 -0.75 17.11
N TYR A 130 -20.37 -1.14 15.88
CA TYR A 130 -21.29 -0.38 15.02
C TYR A 130 -22.52 -1.17 14.59
N PHE A 131 -22.50 -2.49 14.72
CA PHE A 131 -23.57 -3.38 14.26
C PHE A 131 -23.90 -4.45 15.29
N GLU A 132 -25.13 -4.95 15.23
CA GLU A 132 -25.61 -6.05 16.08
C GLU A 132 -24.83 -7.35 15.84
N ASN A 133 -24.72 -8.17 16.88
CA ASN A 133 -23.92 -9.40 16.84
C ASN A 133 -24.33 -10.35 15.72
N GLU A 134 -25.63 -10.54 15.49
CA GLU A 134 -26.12 -11.41 14.41
C GLU A 134 -25.68 -10.90 13.03
N TYR A 135 -25.80 -9.58 12.81
CA TYR A 135 -25.34 -8.96 11.58
C TYR A 135 -23.83 -9.14 11.39
N VAL A 136 -23.04 -8.94 12.44
CA VAL A 136 -21.57 -9.09 12.39
C VAL A 136 -21.19 -10.54 12.11
N ILE A 137 -21.84 -11.50 12.76
CA ILE A 137 -21.58 -12.93 12.54
C ILE A 137 -21.81 -13.27 11.06
N ASN A 138 -22.95 -12.87 10.52
CA ASN A 138 -23.36 -13.24 9.17
C ASN A 138 -22.57 -12.51 8.06
N ASN A 139 -22.21 -11.24 8.28
CA ASN A 139 -21.65 -10.38 7.23
C ASN A 139 -20.15 -10.12 7.36
N PHE A 140 -19.54 -10.40 8.52
CA PHE A 140 -18.10 -10.23 8.72
C PHE A 140 -17.43 -11.54 9.12
N VAL A 141 -17.92 -12.20 10.17
CA VAL A 141 -17.23 -13.37 10.73
C VAL A 141 -17.27 -14.56 9.77
N TYR A 142 -18.45 -14.98 9.32
CA TYR A 142 -18.56 -16.10 8.39
C TYR A 142 -17.82 -15.85 7.07
N PRO A 143 -17.95 -14.68 6.41
CA PRO A 143 -17.19 -14.41 5.20
C PRO A 143 -15.67 -14.45 5.41
N ILE A 144 -15.15 -14.03 6.57
CA ILE A 144 -13.71 -14.06 6.84
C ILE A 144 -13.24 -15.49 7.13
N LEU A 145 -13.95 -16.22 8.00
CA LEU A 145 -13.55 -17.56 8.43
C LEU A 145 -13.70 -18.61 7.32
N ASN A 146 -14.83 -18.57 6.59
CA ASN A 146 -15.10 -19.56 5.54
C ASN A 146 -14.16 -19.39 4.34
N ASN A 147 -13.52 -18.24 4.21
CA ASN A 147 -12.60 -17.92 3.11
C ASN A 147 -11.12 -17.94 3.53
N GLU A 148 -10.78 -18.40 4.74
CA GLU A 148 -9.39 -18.42 5.23
C GLU A 148 -8.46 -19.25 4.33
N GLU A 149 -8.89 -20.46 3.95
CA GLU A 149 -8.13 -21.33 3.03
C GLU A 149 -8.01 -20.69 1.64
N TYR A 150 -9.07 -20.03 1.19
CA TYR A 150 -9.05 -19.33 -0.08
C TYR A 150 -8.08 -18.13 -0.08
N TYR A 151 -8.05 -17.32 0.99
CA TYR A 151 -7.11 -16.21 1.10
C TYR A 151 -5.65 -16.70 1.07
N ARG A 152 -5.37 -17.86 1.66
CA ARG A 152 -4.08 -18.54 1.54
C ARG A 152 -3.77 -18.96 0.11
N ASN A 153 -4.71 -19.62 -0.58
CA ASN A 153 -4.52 -20.04 -1.97
C ASN A 153 -4.27 -18.86 -2.92
N VAL A 154 -4.99 -17.75 -2.74
CA VAL A 154 -4.74 -16.51 -3.51
C VAL A 154 -3.39 -15.92 -3.16
N PHE A 155 -3.00 -15.92 -1.88
CA PHE A 155 -1.69 -15.44 -1.46
C PHE A 155 -0.56 -16.26 -2.10
N ASP A 156 -0.64 -17.59 -2.07
CA ASP A 156 0.37 -18.49 -2.65
C ASP A 156 0.47 -18.29 -4.16
N PHE A 157 -0.67 -18.24 -4.85
CA PHE A 157 -0.74 -17.94 -6.29
C PHE A 157 -0.06 -16.61 -6.66
N LEU A 158 -0.41 -15.52 -5.95
CA LEU A 158 0.18 -14.21 -6.21
C LEU A 158 1.68 -14.22 -5.95
N THR A 159 2.11 -14.93 -4.92
CA THR A 159 3.51 -15.06 -4.53
C THR A 159 4.30 -15.79 -5.61
N GLU A 160 3.82 -16.94 -6.09
CA GLU A 160 4.43 -17.70 -7.19
C GLU A 160 4.50 -16.92 -8.50
N HIS A 161 3.41 -16.24 -8.88
CA HIS A 161 3.37 -15.45 -10.13
C HIS A 161 4.20 -14.17 -10.06
N HIS A 162 4.36 -13.55 -8.88
CA HIS A 162 5.19 -12.35 -8.72
C HIS A 162 6.67 -12.63 -8.58
N PHE A 163 7.07 -13.71 -7.91
CA PHE A 163 8.49 -14.08 -7.85
C PHE A 163 9.06 -14.38 -9.23
N ARG A 164 8.24 -14.85 -10.19
CA ARG A 164 8.67 -15.03 -11.59
C ARG A 164 8.90 -13.73 -12.36
N ARG A 165 8.30 -12.60 -11.96
CA ARG A 165 8.36 -11.33 -12.72
C ARG A 165 9.51 -10.40 -12.33
N HIS A 166 10.29 -10.72 -11.28
CA HIS A 166 11.37 -9.85 -10.78
C HIS A 166 12.71 -10.56 -10.57
N HIS A 167 13.15 -11.39 -11.52
CA HIS A 167 14.58 -11.50 -11.76
C HIS A 167 15.04 -10.29 -12.56
N LYS A 168 15.14 -9.12 -11.91
CA LYS A 168 15.96 -8.03 -12.45
C LYS A 168 17.38 -8.60 -12.54
N LYS A 169 17.93 -8.65 -13.75
CA LYS A 169 19.37 -8.93 -13.95
C LYS A 169 20.13 -7.99 -13.02
N LEU A 170 20.90 -8.56 -12.09
CA LEU A 170 21.82 -7.80 -11.27
C LEU A 170 22.70 -6.98 -12.21
N THR A 171 22.65 -5.65 -12.10
CA THR A 171 23.50 -4.78 -12.90
C THR A 171 24.94 -5.03 -12.48
N ILE A 172 25.80 -5.33 -13.45
CA ILE A 172 27.24 -5.44 -13.26
C ILE A 172 27.71 -4.09 -12.67
N PRO A 173 28.52 -4.08 -11.61
CA PRO A 173 29.04 -2.84 -11.06
C PRO A 173 29.81 -2.07 -12.13
N ILE A 174 29.34 -0.86 -12.46
CA ILE A 174 30.10 0.08 -13.28
C ILE A 174 31.17 0.68 -12.38
N GLU A 175 32.44 0.40 -12.67
CA GLU A 175 33.54 1.13 -12.04
C GLU A 175 33.49 2.59 -12.51
N MET A 176 33.03 3.48 -11.64
CA MET A 176 33.14 4.91 -11.88
C MET A 176 34.57 5.34 -11.55
N ASN A 177 35.35 5.66 -12.59
CA ASN A 177 36.58 6.44 -12.42
C ASN A 177 36.21 7.86 -12.03
N VAL A 178 36.11 8.11 -10.71
CA VAL A 178 35.98 9.46 -10.17
C VAL A 178 37.32 10.16 -10.40
N SER A 179 37.42 10.94 -11.46
CA SER A 179 38.50 11.91 -11.62
C SER A 179 38.41 12.92 -10.48
N LYS A 180 39.32 12.80 -9.51
CA LYS A 180 39.50 13.80 -8.46
C LYS A 180 39.98 15.08 -9.13
N LYS A 181 39.08 15.97 -9.53
CA LYS A 181 39.45 17.35 -9.80
C LYS A 181 40.07 17.89 -8.51
N ALA A 182 41.36 18.22 -8.56
CA ALA A 182 42.05 18.84 -7.44
C ALA A 182 41.33 20.15 -7.10
N VAL A 183 40.61 20.15 -5.98
CA VAL A 183 40.03 21.35 -5.40
C VAL A 183 41.22 22.21 -4.97
N LYS A 184 41.55 23.24 -5.76
CA LYS A 184 42.51 24.25 -5.31
C LYS A 184 41.86 24.97 -4.13
N ALA A 185 42.50 24.88 -2.96
CA ALA A 185 42.10 25.66 -1.81
C ALA A 185 42.13 27.16 -2.17
N PRO A 186 41.17 27.97 -1.68
CA PRO A 186 41.23 29.41 -1.85
C PRO A 186 42.52 29.96 -1.21
N PRO A 187 43.11 31.02 -1.78
CA PRO A 187 44.34 31.60 -1.26
C PRO A 187 44.12 32.16 0.15
N VAL A 188 45.12 31.98 1.00
CA VAL A 188 45.13 32.45 2.39
C VAL A 188 45.11 33.99 2.41
N PRO A 189 44.33 34.64 3.30
CA PRO A 189 44.32 36.10 3.44
C PRO A 189 45.72 36.64 3.82
N VAL A 190 46.07 37.78 3.23
CA VAL A 190 47.41 38.41 3.27
C VAL A 190 47.92 38.73 4.69
N ASN A 191 47.06 38.74 5.71
CA ASN A 191 47.42 39.10 7.08
C ASN A 191 47.57 37.90 8.02
N THR A 192 47.88 36.71 7.51
CA THR A 192 48.14 35.55 8.36
C THR A 192 49.61 35.59 8.80
N PRO A 193 49.93 35.80 10.09
CA PRO A 193 51.31 35.75 10.56
C PRO A 193 51.90 34.36 10.30
N ALA A 194 53.12 34.31 9.75
CA ALA A 194 53.79 33.09 9.33
C ALA A 194 53.93 32.10 10.50
N GLU A 195 53.32 30.93 10.38
CA GLU A 195 53.53 29.84 11.32
C GLU A 195 54.85 29.10 11.09
N ILE A 196 55.33 28.58 12.20
CA ILE A 196 56.60 27.93 12.49
C ILE A 196 56.79 26.64 11.66
N GLU A 197 58.04 26.37 11.29
CA GLU A 197 58.49 25.16 10.58
C GLU A 197 58.20 23.82 11.32
N PRO A 198 58.23 22.68 10.61
CA PRO A 198 57.24 21.62 10.76
C PRO A 198 57.59 20.56 11.81
N PHE A 199 56.55 20.05 12.48
CA PHE A 199 56.65 18.83 13.27
C PHE A 199 56.76 17.61 12.33
N ARG A 200 57.95 17.01 12.27
CA ARG A 200 58.17 15.68 11.68
C ARG A 200 57.56 14.63 12.59
N GLY A 201 56.54 13.91 12.13
CA GLY A 201 56.11 12.69 12.80
C GLY A 201 54.76 12.18 12.36
N GLY A 202 54.74 11.24 11.41
CA GLY A 202 53.55 10.46 11.11
C GLY A 202 53.50 10.03 9.67
N LYS A 203 53.74 8.74 9.43
CA LYS A 203 53.52 8.09 8.14
C LYS A 203 52.06 8.35 7.71
N PHE A 204 51.87 9.10 6.63
CA PHE A 204 50.57 9.18 5.96
C PHE A 204 50.20 7.78 5.47
N GLN A 205 49.22 7.15 6.12
CA GLN A 205 48.52 6.01 5.53
C GLN A 205 47.80 6.50 4.28
N GLU A 206 48.00 5.80 3.17
CA GLU A 206 47.24 6.02 1.94
C GLU A 206 45.73 5.99 2.25
N PRO A 207 44.94 6.94 1.72
CA PRO A 207 43.51 6.92 1.96
C PRO A 207 42.90 5.72 1.22
N HIS A 208 42.35 4.77 1.98
CA HIS A 208 41.53 3.68 1.46
C HIS A 208 40.48 4.22 0.49
N THR A 209 40.58 3.80 -0.77
CA THR A 209 39.58 4.02 -1.81
C THR A 209 38.28 3.32 -1.40
N ARG A 210 37.34 4.07 -0.80
CA ARG A 210 35.98 3.58 -0.61
C ARG A 210 35.29 3.51 -1.98
N LYS A 211 35.01 2.29 -2.43
CA LYS A 211 34.11 2.03 -3.56
C LYS A 211 32.70 2.43 -3.13
N ILE A 212 32.14 3.46 -3.75
CA ILE A 212 30.75 3.87 -3.53
C ILE A 212 29.93 3.34 -4.70
N TYR A 213 29.00 2.44 -4.41
CA TYR A 213 28.05 1.93 -5.39
C TYR A 213 26.81 2.83 -5.37
N VAL A 214 26.58 3.57 -6.45
CA VAL A 214 25.37 4.38 -6.62
C VAL A 214 24.42 3.63 -7.55
N TYR A 215 23.28 3.20 -7.03
CA TYR A 215 22.21 2.61 -7.84
C TYR A 215 21.34 3.74 -8.39
N ARG A 216 21.36 3.91 -9.72
CA ARG A 216 20.44 4.82 -10.41
C ARG A 216 19.11 4.10 -10.67
N ARG A 217 18.00 4.74 -10.30
CA ARG A 217 16.66 4.29 -10.71
C ARG A 217 16.40 4.78 -12.14
N ASN A 218 16.10 3.84 -13.04
CA ASN A 218 15.36 4.14 -14.27
C ASN A 218 13.87 4.15 -13.93
#